data_AF-A0A8J1U8J1-F1
#
_entry.id   AF-A0A8J1U8J1-F1
#
_cell.length_a   1.000
_cell.length_b   1.000
_cell.length_c   1.000
_cell.angle_alpha   90.00
_cell.angle_beta   90.00
_cell.angle_gamma   90.00
#
_symmetry.space_group_name_H-M   'P 1'
#
loop_
_entity.id
_entity.type
_entity.pdbx_description
1 polymer ?
#
loop_
_entity_poly.entity_id
_entity_poly.type
_entity_poly.pdbx_seq_one_letter_code
_entity_poly.pdbx_strand_id
1 'polypeptide(L)'
;MSRPILICIVLVVLTAGAFGHDVSIRGRFTCGGAAVKNALVRLLDQDYLVDDILADGWTDENGEFELSGDGVDGWNGNPDVFIKLEYNYLNKMVVKDRTLRVRYETSEITNNFSGKSDIGTINVNNEHCRVYQLFREAILDYTLRSENDNLPYDYLTVHTDALLSLVSGTRKPWSNIDTIRVPGGYPLNATTARHELAHTLRHAMDGGRLHWWADISSYSYVQPHHCNMRSNPGFAFNEGWAIYWSGNCKCSEGSDMNVEGHVAARLCELARCKSDSQMWDILESNPGTIHSYAEFEEKLFSKYQPAC
;
A
#
# COMPACT_ATOMS: atom_id res chain seq x y z
N MET A 1 -29.14 -80.27 21.92
CA MET A 1 -28.87 -79.43 20.73
C MET A 1 -29.32 -78.02 21.05
N SER A 2 -28.35 -77.11 21.14
CA SER A 2 -28.44 -75.74 21.64
C SER A 2 -29.12 -74.82 20.62
N ARG A 3 -30.07 -73.99 21.08
CA ARG A 3 -30.71 -72.95 20.27
C ARG A 3 -29.77 -71.73 20.15
N PRO A 4 -29.51 -71.19 18.95
CA PRO A 4 -28.70 -70.00 18.81
C PRO A 4 -29.52 -68.76 19.22
N ILE A 5 -28.95 -67.96 20.13
CA ILE A 5 -29.45 -66.64 20.52
C ILE A 5 -29.03 -65.69 19.41
N LEU A 6 -30.01 -65.11 18.70
CA LEU A 6 -29.78 -64.08 17.70
C LEU A 6 -29.55 -62.75 18.41
N ILE A 7 -28.29 -62.33 18.53
CA ILE A 7 -27.92 -61.02 19.05
C ILE A 7 -28.11 -60.01 17.91
N CYS A 8 -29.19 -59.23 17.95
CA CYS A 8 -29.34 -58.04 17.12
C CYS A 8 -28.32 -56.98 17.59
N ILE A 9 -27.22 -56.85 16.86
CA ILE A 9 -26.31 -55.71 17.00
C ILE A 9 -27.02 -54.52 16.36
N VAL A 10 -27.57 -53.62 17.19
CA VAL A 10 -28.00 -52.29 16.75
C VAL A 10 -26.72 -51.50 16.49
N LEU A 11 -26.36 -51.35 15.21
CA LEU A 11 -25.34 -50.39 14.79
C LEU A 11 -25.93 -48.98 15.01
N VAL A 12 -25.59 -48.35 16.13
CA VAL A 12 -25.77 -46.91 16.28
C VAL A 12 -24.71 -46.26 15.40
N VAL A 13 -25.10 -45.90 14.18
CA VAL A 13 -24.32 -44.97 13.36
C VAL A 13 -24.42 -43.62 14.06
N LEU A 14 -23.44 -43.31 14.90
CA LEU A 14 -23.18 -41.94 15.34
C LEU A 14 -22.78 -41.17 14.09
N THR A 15 -23.76 -40.56 13.43
CA THR A 15 -23.47 -39.45 12.52
C THR A 15 -22.85 -38.38 13.41
N ALA A 16 -21.53 -38.23 13.33
CA ALA A 16 -20.90 -36.98 13.76
C ALA A 16 -21.55 -35.90 12.89
N GLY A 17 -22.56 -35.22 13.45
CA GLY A 17 -23.06 -33.99 12.85
C GLY A 17 -21.86 -33.10 12.66
N ALA A 18 -21.69 -32.53 11.47
CA ALA A 18 -20.71 -31.50 11.25
C ALA A 18 -21.02 -30.38 12.26
N PHE A 19 -20.19 -30.27 13.30
CA PHE A 19 -20.23 -29.15 14.23
C PHE A 19 -19.54 -28.00 13.51
N GLY A 20 -20.31 -27.28 12.71
CA GLY A 20 -19.90 -26.08 12.00
C GLY A 20 -21.11 -25.19 11.85
N HIS A 21 -20.96 -23.93 12.22
CA HIS A 21 -21.98 -22.92 11.98
C HIS A 21 -21.56 -22.15 10.73
N ASP A 22 -22.36 -22.25 9.66
CA ASP A 22 -22.18 -21.42 8.47
C ASP A 22 -22.34 -19.95 8.88
N VAL A 23 -21.29 -19.16 8.72
CA VAL A 23 -21.28 -17.72 8.96
C VAL A 23 -21.05 -17.04 7.62
N SER A 24 -21.96 -16.14 7.26
CA SER A 24 -21.82 -15.29 6.09
C SER A 24 -22.14 -13.85 6.48
N ILE A 25 -21.24 -12.94 6.10
CA ILE A 25 -21.36 -11.52 6.39
C ILE A 25 -21.16 -10.72 5.13
N ARG A 26 -21.97 -9.69 4.96
CA ARG A 26 -21.76 -8.66 3.94
C ARG A 26 -21.88 -7.27 4.54
N GLY A 27 -21.29 -6.30 3.85
CA GLY A 27 -21.36 -4.91 4.26
C GLY A 27 -20.61 -4.00 3.31
N ARG A 28 -20.47 -2.74 3.72
CA ARG A 28 -19.79 -1.71 2.94
C ARG A 28 -18.95 -0.80 3.83
N PHE A 29 -17.69 -0.58 3.46
CA PHE A 29 -16.81 0.37 4.14
C PHE A 29 -16.70 1.69 3.39
N THR A 30 -16.85 2.79 4.12
CA THR A 30 -16.69 4.16 3.63
C THR A 30 -15.73 4.96 4.49
N CYS A 31 -15.18 6.02 3.94
CA CYS A 31 -14.19 6.87 4.58
C CYS A 31 -14.22 8.26 3.97
N GLY A 32 -14.50 9.27 4.80
CA GLY A 32 -14.78 10.62 4.31
C GLY A 32 -15.93 10.68 3.31
N GLY A 33 -16.85 9.70 3.33
CA GLY A 33 -17.94 9.56 2.36
C GLY A 33 -17.57 8.80 1.06
N ALA A 34 -16.30 8.54 0.79
CA ALA A 34 -15.85 7.72 -0.33
C ALA A 34 -15.78 6.23 0.03
N ALA A 35 -15.89 5.34 -0.94
CA ALA A 35 -15.70 3.90 -0.74
C ALA A 35 -14.26 3.58 -0.29
N VAL A 36 -14.09 2.63 0.62
CA VAL A 36 -12.79 2.01 0.91
C VAL A 36 -12.64 0.82 -0.03
N LYS A 37 -11.97 1.04 -1.16
CA LYS A 37 -11.90 0.08 -2.28
C LYS A 37 -10.66 -0.80 -2.19
N ASN A 38 -10.77 -2.06 -2.59
CA ASN A 38 -9.64 -3.00 -2.71
C ASN A 38 -8.85 -3.16 -1.40
N ALA A 39 -9.53 -3.03 -0.26
CA ALA A 39 -8.98 -3.23 1.08
C ALA A 39 -9.28 -4.63 1.58
N LEU A 40 -8.37 -5.23 2.35
CA LEU A 40 -8.54 -6.59 2.85
C LEU A 40 -9.57 -6.59 3.99
N VAL A 41 -10.55 -7.46 3.90
CA VAL A 41 -11.50 -7.76 4.97
C VAL A 41 -11.29 -9.20 5.41
N ARG A 42 -11.17 -9.41 6.72
CA ARG A 42 -11.10 -10.75 7.30
C ARG A 42 -12.33 -10.98 8.17
N LEU A 43 -12.86 -12.18 8.07
CA LEU A 43 -13.83 -12.76 8.98
C LEU A 43 -13.08 -13.65 9.97
N LEU A 44 -13.19 -13.36 11.25
CA LEU A 44 -12.49 -14.07 12.31
C LEU A 44 -13.48 -14.59 13.35
N ASP A 45 -13.08 -15.65 14.03
CA ASP A 45 -13.70 -16.16 15.26
C ASP A 45 -12.77 -15.85 16.43
N GLN A 46 -13.29 -15.19 17.47
CA GLN A 46 -12.48 -14.78 18.60
C GLN A 46 -12.22 -15.96 19.54
N ASP A 47 -10.95 -16.29 19.74
CA ASP A 47 -10.54 -17.45 20.52
C ASP A 47 -9.61 -17.07 21.68
N TYR A 48 -9.51 -17.92 22.71
CA TYR A 48 -8.75 -17.57 23.93
C TYR A 48 -7.25 -17.37 23.69
N LEU A 49 -6.68 -18.01 22.65
CA LEU A 49 -5.23 -17.98 22.36
C LEU A 49 -4.89 -17.34 21.01
N VAL A 50 -5.59 -17.71 19.94
CA VAL A 50 -5.37 -17.22 18.58
C VAL A 50 -6.72 -17.15 17.89
N ASP A 51 -7.10 -15.98 17.38
CA ASP A 51 -8.33 -15.82 16.61
C ASP A 51 -8.23 -16.63 15.30
N ASP A 52 -9.23 -17.46 15.03
CA ASP A 52 -9.29 -18.27 13.81
C ASP A 52 -9.79 -17.44 12.64
N ILE A 53 -9.04 -17.46 11.52
CA ILE A 53 -9.49 -16.80 10.28
C ILE A 53 -10.47 -17.74 9.60
N LEU A 54 -11.76 -17.36 9.59
CA LEU A 54 -12.82 -18.12 8.93
C LEU A 54 -12.82 -17.89 7.42
N ALA A 55 -12.60 -16.64 6.99
CA ALA A 55 -12.51 -16.25 5.59
C ALA A 55 -11.79 -14.89 5.44
N ASP A 56 -11.28 -14.62 4.25
CA ASP A 56 -10.82 -13.28 3.87
C ASP A 56 -11.20 -12.96 2.42
N GLY A 57 -11.19 -11.67 2.10
CA GLY A 57 -11.51 -11.16 0.78
C GLY A 57 -11.27 -9.67 0.71
N TRP A 58 -11.56 -9.07 -0.44
CA TRP A 58 -11.29 -7.65 -0.68
C TRP A 58 -12.59 -6.88 -0.85
N THR A 59 -12.62 -5.64 -0.39
CA THR A 59 -13.69 -4.73 -0.77
C THR A 59 -13.63 -4.42 -2.26
N ASP A 60 -14.78 -4.28 -2.91
CA ASP A 60 -14.88 -3.95 -4.33
C ASP A 60 -14.75 -2.44 -4.61
N GLU A 61 -15.05 -2.03 -5.85
CA GLU A 61 -15.02 -0.63 -6.28
C GLU A 61 -16.10 0.25 -5.61
N ASN A 62 -17.13 -0.34 -4.99
CA ASN A 62 -18.14 0.35 -4.19
C ASN A 62 -17.82 0.33 -2.69
N GLY A 63 -16.75 -0.37 -2.29
CA GLY A 63 -16.38 -0.61 -0.89
C GLY A 63 -17.17 -1.75 -0.26
N GLU A 64 -17.90 -2.52 -1.06
CA GLU A 64 -18.74 -3.65 -0.62
C GLU A 64 -17.89 -4.92 -0.48
N PHE A 65 -18.28 -5.79 0.45
CA PHE A 65 -17.68 -7.10 0.63
C PHE A 65 -18.74 -8.13 1.03
N GLU A 66 -18.48 -9.40 0.73
CA GLU A 66 -19.25 -10.55 1.19
C GLU A 66 -18.26 -11.68 1.48
N LEU A 67 -18.27 -12.19 2.71
CA LEU A 67 -17.41 -13.27 3.18
C LEU A 67 -18.27 -14.39 3.75
N SER A 68 -17.81 -15.63 3.61
CA SER A 68 -18.45 -16.80 4.22
C SER A 68 -17.41 -17.81 4.67
N GLY A 69 -17.59 -18.35 5.87
CA GLY A 69 -16.74 -19.41 6.42
C GLY A 69 -17.49 -20.20 7.48
N ASP A 70 -16.85 -21.27 7.97
CA ASP A 70 -17.42 -22.20 8.94
C ASP A 70 -16.74 -22.01 10.29
N GLY A 71 -17.47 -21.48 11.27
CA GLY A 71 -16.98 -21.31 12.65
C GLY A 71 -17.31 -22.52 13.52
N VAL A 72 -16.42 -22.88 14.44
CA VAL A 72 -16.62 -24.02 15.36
C VAL A 72 -16.24 -23.60 16.78
N ASP A 73 -17.24 -23.27 17.59
CA ASP A 73 -17.00 -22.81 18.95
C ASP A 73 -17.32 -23.91 19.97
N GLY A 74 -16.36 -24.82 20.17
CA GLY A 74 -16.42 -25.89 21.17
C GLY A 74 -17.73 -26.71 21.18
N TRP A 75 -18.14 -27.19 22.36
CA TRP A 75 -19.22 -28.18 22.51
C TRP A 75 -20.65 -27.60 22.51
N ASN A 76 -20.85 -26.28 22.52
CA ASN A 76 -22.18 -25.64 22.57
C ASN A 76 -22.16 -24.10 22.34
N GLY A 77 -21.07 -23.53 21.81
CA GLY A 77 -20.97 -22.09 21.54
C GLY A 77 -21.42 -21.72 20.14
N ASN A 78 -22.01 -20.54 19.96
CA ASN A 78 -22.00 -19.88 18.66
C ASN A 78 -20.64 -19.16 18.54
N PRO A 79 -20.00 -19.16 17.36
CA PRO A 79 -18.73 -18.47 17.17
C PRO A 79 -18.84 -16.98 17.53
N ASP A 80 -17.81 -16.47 18.21
CA ASP A 80 -17.61 -15.07 18.59
C ASP A 80 -17.03 -14.31 17.38
N VAL A 81 -17.85 -14.22 16.34
CA VAL A 81 -17.42 -13.71 15.04
C VAL A 81 -17.20 -12.20 15.06
N PHE A 82 -16.12 -11.76 14.43
CA PHE A 82 -15.92 -10.36 14.08
C PHE A 82 -15.29 -10.18 12.71
N ILE A 83 -15.41 -8.97 12.18
CA ILE A 83 -14.72 -8.58 10.96
C ILE A 83 -13.61 -7.58 11.24
N LYS A 84 -12.61 -7.62 10.38
CA LYS A 84 -11.42 -6.78 10.45
C LYS A 84 -11.11 -6.20 9.08
N LEU A 85 -11.07 -4.87 8.97
CA LEU A 85 -10.72 -4.12 7.75
C LEU A 85 -9.24 -3.74 7.73
N GLU A 86 -8.38 -4.55 7.13
CA GLU A 86 -6.97 -4.21 7.00
C GLU A 86 -6.73 -3.27 5.81
N TYR A 87 -6.01 -2.17 6.04
CA TYR A 87 -5.52 -1.25 5.01
C TYR A 87 -4.36 -1.86 4.20
N ASN A 88 -4.59 -3.05 3.67
CA ASN A 88 -3.79 -3.72 2.66
C ASN A 88 -4.44 -3.44 1.31
N TYR A 89 -3.67 -3.13 0.27
CA TYR A 89 -4.16 -2.92 -1.10
C TYR A 89 -3.67 -4.05 -1.99
N LEU A 90 -4.49 -5.09 -2.21
CA LEU A 90 -4.22 -6.24 -3.08
C LEU A 90 -2.80 -6.82 -2.94
N ASN A 91 -2.28 -6.85 -1.71
CA ASN A 91 -0.92 -7.25 -1.39
C ASN A 91 0.21 -6.41 -2.01
N LYS A 92 -0.10 -5.23 -2.55
CA LYS A 92 0.88 -4.25 -3.07
C LYS A 92 1.35 -3.26 -2.00
N MET A 93 0.49 -2.92 -1.03
CA MET A 93 0.76 -1.91 -0.01
C MET A 93 0.01 -2.19 1.30
N VAL A 94 0.64 -1.93 2.46
CA VAL A 94 0.00 -1.89 3.79
C VAL A 94 0.17 -0.51 4.40
N VAL A 95 -0.85 -0.05 5.12
CA VAL A 95 -0.73 1.07 6.07
C VAL A 95 -0.59 0.52 7.50
N LYS A 96 0.49 0.89 8.20
CA LYS A 96 0.83 0.48 9.58
C LYS A 96 0.94 1.69 10.51
N ASP A 97 0.70 1.49 11.80
CA ASP A 97 1.03 2.44 12.88
C ASP A 97 2.42 2.10 13.52
N ARG A 98 3.04 3.06 14.22
CA ARG A 98 4.34 2.96 14.90
C ARG A 98 4.24 2.72 16.43
N THR A 99 3.16 2.15 16.95
CA THR A 99 3.16 1.64 18.33
C THR A 99 3.46 0.14 18.39
N LEU A 100 4.53 -0.20 19.11
CA LEU A 100 4.97 -1.58 19.41
C LEU A 100 3.78 -2.42 19.90
N ARG A 101 3.39 -3.43 19.11
CA ARG A 101 2.36 -4.44 19.45
C ARG A 101 1.09 -3.84 20.05
N VAL A 102 0.21 -3.33 19.20
CA VAL A 102 -1.19 -3.12 19.55
C VAL A 102 -2.03 -3.67 18.41
N ARG A 103 -3.10 -4.40 18.75
CA ARG A 103 -4.04 -5.01 17.81
C ARG A 103 -4.45 -3.98 16.77
N TYR A 104 -4.49 -4.40 15.51
CA TYR A 104 -4.92 -3.58 14.39
C TYR A 104 -6.36 -3.09 14.65
N GLU A 105 -6.51 -1.84 15.10
CA GLU A 105 -7.82 -1.19 15.24
C GLU A 105 -8.37 -0.85 13.87
N THR A 106 -8.98 -1.86 13.30
CA THR A 106 -9.92 -1.78 12.21
C THR A 106 -11.24 -2.10 12.87
N SER A 107 -12.30 -1.33 12.65
CA SER A 107 -13.60 -1.47 13.32
C SER A 107 -13.96 -2.93 13.63
N GLU A 108 -13.62 -3.39 14.84
CA GLU A 108 -13.94 -4.75 15.28
C GLU A 108 -15.41 -4.72 15.62
N ILE A 109 -16.23 -5.30 14.74
CA ILE A 109 -17.65 -5.52 15.03
C ILE A 109 -17.75 -6.96 15.49
N THR A 110 -17.74 -7.15 16.82
CA THR A 110 -18.02 -8.45 17.44
C THR A 110 -19.53 -8.67 17.49
N ASN A 111 -19.98 -9.81 16.98
CA ASN A 111 -21.37 -10.28 17.13
C ASN A 111 -21.38 -11.80 17.27
N ASN A 112 -21.91 -12.31 18.38
CA ASN A 112 -22.17 -13.74 18.56
C ASN A 112 -23.29 -14.16 17.60
N PHE A 113 -22.94 -14.81 16.49
CA PHE A 113 -23.88 -15.01 15.40
C PHE A 113 -23.56 -16.25 14.55
N SER A 114 -24.62 -16.97 14.16
CA SER A 114 -24.61 -18.01 13.13
C SER A 114 -25.65 -17.69 12.03
N GLY A 115 -25.29 -17.90 10.76
CA GLY A 115 -26.15 -17.63 9.59
C GLY A 115 -25.66 -16.52 8.65
N LYS A 116 -26.58 -15.81 7.97
CA LYS A 116 -26.29 -14.63 7.12
C LYS A 116 -26.56 -13.28 7.81
N SER A 117 -25.59 -12.37 7.81
CA SER A 117 -25.69 -11.03 8.39
C SER A 117 -25.32 -9.94 7.38
N ASP A 118 -26.08 -8.83 7.41
CA ASP A 118 -25.79 -7.62 6.66
C ASP A 118 -25.59 -6.48 7.66
N ILE A 119 -24.35 -6.00 7.76
CA ILE A 119 -23.98 -4.95 8.73
C ILE A 119 -24.18 -3.53 8.16
N GLY A 120 -24.67 -3.41 6.93
CA GLY A 120 -24.89 -2.15 6.26
C GLY A 120 -23.59 -1.41 5.93
N THR A 121 -23.64 -0.07 6.01
CA THR A 121 -22.50 0.81 5.72
C THR A 121 -21.81 1.25 7.00
N ILE A 122 -20.51 1.02 7.08
CA ILE A 122 -19.63 1.45 8.16
C ILE A 122 -18.75 2.60 7.67
N ASN A 123 -18.65 3.66 8.45
CA ASN A 123 -17.78 4.80 8.16
C ASN A 123 -16.52 4.78 9.01
N VAL A 124 -15.39 4.43 8.41
CA VAL A 124 -14.04 4.36 9.02
C VAL A 124 -13.24 5.63 8.73
N ASN A 125 -13.78 6.79 9.14
CA ASN A 125 -13.16 8.08 8.85
C ASN A 125 -12.01 8.41 9.82
N ASN A 126 -10.83 7.80 9.62
CA ASN A 126 -9.61 8.04 10.39
C ASN A 126 -8.39 8.36 9.51
N GLU A 127 -7.26 8.71 10.14
CA GLU A 127 -6.00 9.07 9.43
C GLU A 127 -5.50 7.94 8.54
N HIS A 128 -5.45 6.71 9.06
CA HIS A 128 -4.98 5.53 8.30
C HIS A 128 -5.80 5.31 7.04
N CYS A 129 -7.12 5.43 7.12
CA CYS A 129 -7.97 5.32 5.94
C CYS A 129 -7.63 6.38 4.88
N ARG A 130 -7.48 7.65 5.31
CA ARG A 130 -7.15 8.74 4.39
C ARG A 130 -5.80 8.51 3.72
N VAL A 131 -4.80 8.07 4.49
CA VAL A 131 -3.48 7.69 3.98
C VAL A 131 -3.58 6.52 2.99
N TYR A 132 -4.35 5.49 3.34
CA TYR A 132 -4.61 4.34 2.47
C TYR A 132 -5.21 4.77 1.14
N GLN A 133 -6.28 5.57 1.15
CA GLN A 133 -6.92 6.06 -0.08
C GLN A 133 -5.94 6.85 -0.95
N LEU A 134 -5.16 7.77 -0.35
CA LEU A 134 -4.21 8.60 -1.09
C LEU A 134 -3.09 7.79 -1.75
N PHE A 135 -2.52 6.80 -1.06
CA PHE A 135 -1.47 5.97 -1.65
C PHE A 135 -2.00 4.90 -2.59
N ARG A 136 -3.20 4.35 -2.36
CA ARG A 136 -3.88 3.49 -3.36
C ARG A 136 -4.07 4.24 -4.68
N GLU A 137 -4.57 5.47 -4.63
CA GLU A 137 -4.73 6.30 -5.83
C GLU A 137 -3.39 6.69 -6.47
N ALA A 138 -2.34 6.93 -5.67
CA ALA A 138 -1.00 7.17 -6.21
C ALA A 138 -0.43 5.92 -6.92
N ILE A 139 -0.68 4.72 -6.40
CA ILE A 139 -0.28 3.46 -7.05
C ILE A 139 -1.08 3.27 -8.34
N LEU A 140 -2.39 3.53 -8.34
CA LEU A 140 -3.21 3.47 -9.56
C LEU A 140 -2.74 4.46 -10.63
N ASP A 141 -2.39 5.69 -10.25
CA ASP A 141 -1.80 6.68 -11.17
C ASP A 141 -0.48 6.15 -11.77
N TYR A 142 0.36 5.53 -10.94
CA TYR A 142 1.57 4.84 -11.40
C TYR A 142 1.29 3.73 -12.39
N THR A 143 0.44 2.77 -12.05
CA THR A 143 0.23 1.62 -12.95
C THR A 143 -0.39 2.03 -14.27
N LEU A 144 -1.28 3.03 -14.26
CA LEU A 144 -1.89 3.56 -15.48
C LEU A 144 -0.89 4.33 -16.37
N ARG A 145 -0.07 5.20 -15.80
CA ARG A 145 0.86 6.05 -16.57
C ARG A 145 2.13 5.31 -17.02
N SER A 146 2.63 4.40 -16.19
CA SER A 146 3.80 3.57 -16.51
C SER A 146 3.46 2.37 -17.40
N GLU A 147 2.18 2.03 -17.54
CA GLU A 147 1.72 0.79 -18.17
C GLU A 147 2.32 -0.46 -17.51
N ASN A 148 2.63 -0.37 -16.21
CA ASN A 148 3.22 -1.44 -15.40
C ASN A 148 2.43 -1.66 -14.11
N ASP A 149 1.78 -2.82 -13.98
CA ASP A 149 1.04 -3.18 -12.77
C ASP A 149 1.92 -3.75 -11.65
N ASN A 150 3.19 -4.04 -11.93
CA ASN A 150 4.13 -4.57 -10.95
C ASN A 150 4.88 -3.42 -10.28
N LEU A 151 4.83 -3.37 -8.96
CA LEU A 151 5.70 -2.51 -8.19
C LEU A 151 7.09 -3.18 -8.09
N PRO A 152 8.19 -2.42 -8.02
CA PRO A 152 9.55 -2.93 -7.86
C PRO A 152 9.83 -3.45 -6.42
N TYR A 153 8.79 -3.77 -5.65
CA TYR A 153 8.89 -4.36 -4.32
C TYR A 153 7.95 -5.54 -4.21
N ASP A 154 8.31 -6.50 -3.35
CA ASP A 154 7.37 -7.52 -2.89
C ASP A 154 6.17 -6.88 -2.16
N TYR A 155 6.42 -5.77 -1.45
CA TYR A 155 5.42 -5.11 -0.62
C TYR A 155 5.80 -3.68 -0.19
N LEU A 156 4.97 -2.66 -0.46
CA LEU A 156 5.16 -1.28 0.03
C LEU A 156 4.60 -1.12 1.46
N THR A 157 5.38 -0.56 2.38
CA THR A 157 4.90 -0.23 3.74
C THR A 157 4.74 1.28 3.93
N VAL A 158 3.54 1.73 4.29
CA VAL A 158 3.28 3.12 4.68
C VAL A 158 3.06 3.17 6.18
N HIS A 159 3.95 3.83 6.92
CA HIS A 159 3.74 4.10 8.34
C HIS A 159 3.03 5.43 8.52
N THR A 160 1.89 5.43 9.23
CA THR A 160 1.34 6.64 9.84
C THR A 160 2.00 6.90 11.19
N ASP A 161 1.78 8.08 11.75
CA ASP A 161 2.24 8.43 13.11
C ASP A 161 3.76 8.30 13.28
N ALA A 162 4.48 8.49 12.18
CA ALA A 162 5.92 8.47 12.22
C ALA A 162 6.42 9.66 13.06
N LEU A 163 7.22 9.37 14.09
CA LEU A 163 8.00 10.42 14.74
C LEU A 163 8.83 11.17 13.69
N LEU A 164 9.04 12.47 13.96
CA LEU A 164 9.86 13.41 13.20
C LEU A 164 10.99 12.73 12.41
N SER A 165 11.21 13.17 11.17
CA SER A 165 12.46 12.81 10.48
C SER A 165 13.62 13.26 11.36
N LEU A 166 14.32 12.29 11.97
CA LEU A 166 15.43 12.54 12.91
C LEU A 166 16.58 13.28 12.24
N VAL A 167 16.63 13.25 10.91
CA VAL A 167 17.71 13.82 10.10
C VAL A 167 17.41 15.25 9.68
N SER A 168 16.16 15.59 9.34
CA SER A 168 15.80 16.94 8.88
C SER A 168 15.15 17.81 9.96
N GLY A 169 14.73 17.24 11.10
CA GLY A 169 13.99 17.95 12.14
C GLY A 169 12.60 18.45 11.69
N THR A 170 12.13 18.08 10.51
CA THR A 170 10.85 18.53 9.95
C THR A 170 9.75 17.47 10.13
N ARG A 171 8.51 17.92 10.38
CA ARG A 171 7.29 17.09 10.22
C ARG A 171 6.89 17.01 8.75
N LYS A 172 7.75 16.45 7.89
CA LYS A 172 7.40 16.14 6.51
C LYS A 172 7.46 14.62 6.30
N PRO A 173 6.62 14.06 5.42
CA PRO A 173 6.79 12.70 4.95
C PRO A 173 8.19 12.45 4.41
N TRP A 174 8.62 11.20 4.47
CA TRP A 174 9.87 10.76 3.89
C TRP A 174 9.78 9.31 3.46
N SER A 175 10.62 8.96 2.50
CA SER A 175 10.60 7.68 1.82
C SER A 175 11.99 7.06 1.76
N ASN A 176 12.05 5.73 1.82
CA ASN A 176 13.26 4.96 1.52
C ASN A 176 12.99 4.05 0.30
N ILE A 177 13.59 2.87 0.22
CA ILE A 177 13.32 1.91 -0.86
C ILE A 177 11.87 1.40 -0.83
N ASP A 178 11.42 0.84 0.29
CA ASP A 178 10.17 0.05 0.38
C ASP A 178 9.18 0.61 1.42
N THR A 179 9.52 1.77 2.01
CA THR A 179 8.82 2.33 3.14
C THR A 179 8.59 3.84 2.96
N ILE A 180 7.36 4.27 3.21
CA ILE A 180 6.97 5.67 3.33
C ILE A 180 6.57 5.93 4.76
N ARG A 181 6.94 7.09 5.30
CA ARG A 181 6.61 7.51 6.66
C ARG A 181 5.90 8.83 6.65
N VAL A 182 4.64 8.84 7.09
CA VAL A 182 3.81 10.02 7.25
C VAL A 182 3.79 10.42 8.73
N PRO A 183 4.25 11.62 9.10
CA PRO A 183 4.14 12.08 10.47
C PRO A 183 2.68 12.24 10.91
N GLY A 184 2.38 11.84 12.14
CA GLY A 184 1.02 11.94 12.69
C GLY A 184 0.47 13.36 12.63
N GLY A 185 -0.78 13.49 12.15
CA GLY A 185 -1.45 14.77 11.95
C GLY A 185 -0.89 15.62 10.79
N TYR A 186 -0.01 15.08 9.95
CA TYR A 186 0.44 15.76 8.74
C TYR A 186 -0.73 15.83 7.72
N PRO A 187 -1.01 17.01 7.11
CA PRO A 187 -2.10 17.16 6.15
C PRO A 187 -1.71 16.58 4.78
N LEU A 188 -1.62 15.25 4.70
CA LEU A 188 -1.29 14.54 3.47
C LEU A 188 -2.35 14.80 2.38
N ASN A 189 -1.89 15.01 1.16
CA ASN A 189 -2.72 15.18 -0.03
C ASN A 189 -2.20 14.33 -1.19
N ALA A 190 -2.95 14.28 -2.29
CA ALA A 190 -2.63 13.41 -3.43
C ALA A 190 -1.29 13.76 -4.10
N THR A 191 -0.92 15.04 -4.16
CA THR A 191 0.37 15.48 -4.72
C THR A 191 1.52 14.96 -3.86
N THR A 192 1.44 15.11 -2.54
CA THR A 192 2.46 14.58 -1.63
C THR A 192 2.52 13.05 -1.66
N ALA A 193 1.39 12.35 -1.72
CA ALA A 193 1.39 10.89 -1.83
C ALA A 193 2.07 10.39 -3.11
N ARG A 194 1.80 11.03 -4.26
CA ARG A 194 2.51 10.72 -5.52
C ARG A 194 4.00 11.04 -5.43
N HIS A 195 4.37 12.16 -4.81
CA HIS A 195 5.77 12.55 -4.61
C HIS A 195 6.55 11.48 -3.82
N GLU A 196 6.02 11.08 -2.66
CA GLU A 196 6.67 10.06 -1.83
C GLU A 196 6.70 8.68 -2.50
N LEU A 197 5.63 8.30 -3.19
CA LEU A 197 5.63 7.05 -3.96
C LEU A 197 6.71 7.07 -5.06
N ALA A 198 6.86 8.17 -5.79
CA ALA A 198 7.86 8.29 -6.84
C ALA A 198 9.30 8.09 -6.32
N HIS A 199 9.58 8.59 -5.12
CA HIS A 199 10.85 8.35 -4.44
C HIS A 199 11.08 6.87 -4.22
N THR A 200 10.14 6.17 -3.58
CA THR A 200 10.27 4.73 -3.34
C THR A 200 10.53 3.98 -4.65
N LEU A 201 9.78 4.32 -5.71
CA LEU A 201 9.81 3.58 -6.98
C LEU A 201 11.18 3.72 -7.63
N ARG A 202 11.67 4.96 -7.72
CA ARG A 202 13.01 5.25 -8.23
C ARG A 202 14.07 4.53 -7.40
N HIS A 203 14.02 4.61 -6.08
CA HIS A 203 15.03 3.98 -5.21
C HIS A 203 15.10 2.47 -5.39
N ALA A 204 13.97 1.77 -5.55
CA ALA A 204 13.98 0.33 -5.78
C ALA A 204 14.45 -0.07 -7.18
N MET A 205 14.16 0.75 -8.20
CA MET A 205 14.64 0.50 -9.56
C MET A 205 16.13 0.81 -9.72
N ASP A 206 16.66 1.77 -8.99
CA ASP A 206 18.07 2.18 -9.10
C ASP A 206 19.02 1.15 -8.44
N GLY A 207 18.56 0.30 -7.53
CA GLY A 207 19.34 -0.84 -7.07
C GLY A 207 18.97 -1.37 -5.70
N GLY A 208 19.79 -2.31 -5.20
CA GLY A 208 19.59 -2.91 -3.89
C GLY A 208 19.90 -1.97 -2.72
N ARG A 209 19.62 -2.42 -1.49
CA ARG A 209 19.83 -1.64 -0.25
C ARG A 209 21.24 -1.07 -0.08
N LEU A 210 22.28 -1.77 -0.54
CA LEU A 210 23.67 -1.29 -0.49
C LEU A 210 23.91 -0.08 -1.41
N HIS A 211 23.30 -0.10 -2.60
CA HIS A 211 23.36 1.01 -3.56
C HIS A 211 22.65 2.24 -2.99
N TRP A 212 21.44 2.07 -2.47
CA TRP A 212 20.69 3.14 -1.82
C TRP A 212 21.45 3.79 -0.63
N TRP A 213 22.13 3.01 0.20
CA TRP A 213 22.96 3.55 1.28
C TRP A 213 24.15 4.38 0.76
N ALA A 214 24.78 3.93 -0.32
CA ALA A 214 25.84 4.69 -0.98
C ALA A 214 25.30 6.02 -1.53
N ASP A 215 24.12 5.99 -2.16
CA ASP A 215 23.49 7.19 -2.73
C ASP A 215 23.05 8.20 -1.67
N ILE A 216 22.45 7.78 -0.55
CA ILE A 216 22.14 8.70 0.55
C ILE A 216 23.39 9.44 1.01
N SER A 217 24.50 8.71 1.17
CA SER A 217 25.75 9.29 1.63
C SER A 217 26.37 10.22 0.59
N SER A 218 26.36 9.84 -0.68
CA SER A 218 26.98 10.59 -1.78
C SER A 218 26.17 11.83 -2.18
N TYR A 219 24.85 11.77 -2.10
CA TYR A 219 23.95 12.81 -2.62
C TYR A 219 23.12 13.51 -1.54
N SER A 220 23.25 13.11 -0.28
CA SER A 220 22.54 13.72 0.85
C SER A 220 21.01 13.76 0.63
N TYR A 221 20.42 12.65 0.20
CA TYR A 221 18.97 12.50 -0.07
C TYR A 221 18.06 12.82 1.13
N VAL A 222 18.62 12.94 2.32
CA VAL A 222 17.86 13.28 3.53
C VAL A 222 18.17 14.69 3.99
N GLN A 223 17.62 15.69 3.29
CA GLN A 223 17.73 17.11 3.65
C GLN A 223 16.41 17.85 3.40
N PRO A 224 16.12 18.95 4.13
CA PRO A 224 15.02 19.84 3.76
C PRO A 224 15.22 20.37 2.35
N HIS A 225 14.13 20.45 1.58
CA HIS A 225 14.20 20.85 0.18
C HIS A 225 12.93 21.61 -0.24
N HIS A 226 13.03 22.34 -1.35
CA HIS A 226 11.96 23.16 -1.94
C HIS A 226 12.31 23.48 -3.40
N CYS A 227 11.32 23.72 -4.26
CA CYS A 227 11.49 23.86 -5.72
C CYS A 227 12.73 24.61 -6.23
N ASN A 228 13.13 25.72 -5.58
CA ASN A 228 14.24 26.58 -6.00
C ASN A 228 15.57 26.27 -5.30
N MET A 229 15.66 25.18 -4.52
CA MET A 229 16.87 24.85 -3.78
C MET A 229 17.90 24.31 -4.76
N ARG A 230 19.05 24.98 -4.81
CA ARG A 230 20.22 24.47 -5.49
C ARG A 230 20.92 23.46 -4.59
N SER A 231 21.18 22.28 -5.13
CA SER A 231 21.77 21.13 -4.43
C SER A 231 22.89 20.52 -5.29
N ASN A 232 23.01 19.19 -5.32
CA ASN A 232 23.89 18.46 -6.24
C ASN A 232 23.05 17.75 -7.32
N PRO A 233 23.65 17.31 -8.44
CA PRO A 233 22.90 16.70 -9.55
C PRO A 233 22.03 15.50 -9.15
N GLY A 234 22.52 14.64 -8.25
CA GLY A 234 21.79 13.47 -7.77
C GLY A 234 20.59 13.83 -6.94
N PHE A 235 20.75 14.75 -5.98
CA PHE A 235 19.64 15.23 -5.18
C PHE A 235 18.59 15.96 -6.03
N ALA A 236 19.05 16.86 -6.91
CA ALA A 236 18.17 17.61 -7.81
C ALA A 236 17.40 16.68 -8.74
N PHE A 237 18.04 15.62 -9.25
CA PHE A 237 17.37 14.63 -10.07
C PHE A 237 16.35 13.81 -9.27
N ASN A 238 16.72 13.34 -8.09
CA ASN A 238 15.85 12.55 -7.22
C ASN A 238 14.57 13.32 -6.86
N GLU A 239 14.70 14.54 -6.34
CA GLU A 239 13.53 15.37 -6.00
C GLU A 239 12.80 15.89 -7.24
N GLY A 240 13.53 16.27 -8.29
CA GLY A 240 12.93 16.72 -9.56
C GLY A 240 12.06 15.64 -10.21
N TRP A 241 12.49 14.38 -10.14
CA TRP A 241 11.71 13.22 -10.57
C TRP A 241 10.40 13.10 -9.79
N ALA A 242 10.47 13.16 -8.46
CA ALA A 242 9.29 13.08 -7.60
C ALA A 242 8.32 14.25 -7.81
N ILE A 243 8.84 15.47 -8.01
CA ILE A 243 8.06 16.67 -8.34
C ILE A 243 7.35 16.50 -9.68
N TYR A 244 8.06 16.06 -10.73
CA TYR A 244 7.46 15.75 -12.03
C TYR A 244 6.35 14.69 -11.89
N TRP A 245 6.64 13.59 -11.20
CA TRP A 245 5.69 12.50 -11.02
C TRP A 245 4.42 12.95 -10.29
N SER A 246 4.56 13.83 -9.30
CA SER A 246 3.44 14.41 -8.57
C SER A 246 2.53 15.32 -9.42
N GLY A 247 2.99 15.70 -10.62
CA GLY A 247 2.31 16.58 -11.57
C GLY A 247 2.68 18.06 -11.44
N ASN A 248 3.70 18.40 -10.66
CA ASN A 248 4.06 19.79 -10.34
C ASN A 248 5.13 20.36 -11.29
N CYS A 249 4.79 20.47 -12.58
CA CYS A 249 5.70 20.92 -13.65
C CYS A 249 6.14 22.40 -13.56
N LYS A 250 5.53 23.19 -12.69
CA LYS A 250 5.79 24.65 -12.56
C LYS A 250 6.31 25.02 -11.17
N CYS A 251 6.95 24.07 -10.49
CA CYS A 251 7.57 24.27 -9.19
C CYS A 251 8.63 25.39 -9.25
N SER A 252 9.41 25.45 -10.34
CA SER A 252 10.47 26.44 -10.59
C SER A 252 10.69 26.62 -12.10
N GLU A 253 11.29 27.73 -12.51
CA GLU A 253 11.66 28.02 -13.90
C GLU A 253 13.16 28.35 -14.00
N GLY A 254 13.85 27.70 -14.95
CA GLY A 254 15.28 27.92 -15.18
C GLY A 254 15.96 26.72 -15.83
N SER A 255 17.29 26.75 -15.89
CA SER A 255 18.10 25.74 -16.61
C SER A 255 19.21 25.09 -15.78
N ASP A 256 19.43 25.50 -14.53
CA ASP A 256 20.41 24.85 -13.64
C ASP A 256 19.87 23.49 -13.18
N MET A 257 20.42 22.38 -13.70
CA MET A 257 20.01 21.02 -13.35
C MET A 257 20.47 20.57 -11.96
N ASN A 258 21.11 21.45 -11.18
CA ASN A 258 21.29 21.26 -9.73
C ASN A 258 20.09 21.78 -8.92
N VAL A 259 19.05 22.29 -9.57
CA VAL A 259 17.81 22.75 -8.94
C VAL A 259 16.68 21.78 -9.29
N GLU A 260 16.10 21.19 -8.26
CA GLU A 260 15.03 20.17 -8.34
C GLU A 260 13.84 20.61 -9.20
N GLY A 261 13.36 21.84 -9.02
CA GLY A 261 12.24 22.35 -9.82
C GLY A 261 12.57 22.55 -11.30
N HIS A 262 13.83 22.85 -11.65
CA HIS A 262 14.25 22.95 -13.06
C HIS A 262 14.30 21.56 -13.71
N VAL A 263 14.79 20.54 -12.98
CA VAL A 263 14.76 19.15 -13.44
C VAL A 263 13.32 18.71 -13.70
N ALA A 264 12.41 18.97 -12.76
CA ALA A 264 11.00 18.64 -12.92
C ALA A 264 10.37 19.30 -14.15
N ALA A 265 10.67 20.58 -14.39
CA ALA A 265 10.20 21.30 -15.57
C ALA A 265 10.70 20.65 -16.86
N ARG A 266 11.97 20.23 -16.92
CA ARG A 266 12.53 19.53 -18.08
C ARG A 266 11.93 18.15 -18.29
N LEU A 267 11.73 17.37 -17.23
CA LEU A 267 11.04 16.08 -17.32
C LEU A 267 9.61 16.24 -17.86
N CYS A 268 8.90 17.31 -17.46
CA CYS A 268 7.59 17.63 -18.02
C CYS A 268 7.62 18.03 -19.50
N GLU A 269 8.70 18.68 -19.97
CA GLU A 269 8.89 18.95 -21.39
C GLU A 269 9.15 17.65 -22.17
N LEU A 270 9.98 16.75 -21.64
CA LEU A 270 10.22 15.43 -22.22
C LEU A 270 8.94 14.60 -22.29
N ALA A 271 8.09 14.66 -21.27
CA ALA A 271 6.81 13.94 -21.24
C ALA A 271 5.81 14.39 -22.34
N ARG A 272 6.10 15.46 -23.10
CA ARG A 272 5.29 15.86 -24.27
C ARG A 272 5.59 15.03 -25.52
N CYS A 273 6.70 14.33 -25.55
CA CYS A 273 7.23 13.62 -26.73
C CYS A 273 7.79 12.23 -26.39
N LYS A 274 7.78 11.85 -25.11
CA LYS A 274 8.09 10.54 -24.57
C LYS A 274 6.99 10.17 -23.58
N SER A 275 6.53 8.92 -23.61
CA SER A 275 5.54 8.48 -22.63
C SER A 275 6.18 8.28 -21.26
N ASP A 276 5.38 8.39 -20.20
CA ASP A 276 5.84 8.10 -18.84
C ASP A 276 6.35 6.65 -18.71
N SER A 277 5.72 5.71 -19.44
CA SER A 277 6.20 4.33 -19.56
C SER A 277 7.62 4.25 -20.13
N GLN A 278 7.92 4.98 -21.21
CA GLN A 278 9.28 5.05 -21.77
C GLN A 278 10.28 5.65 -20.77
N MET A 279 9.87 6.67 -20.02
CA MET A 279 10.72 7.29 -19.02
C MET A 279 11.03 6.35 -17.84
N TRP A 280 10.05 5.58 -17.37
CA TRP A 280 10.27 4.56 -16.34
C TRP A 280 11.13 3.39 -16.82
N ASP A 281 10.91 2.91 -18.04
CA ASP A 281 11.71 1.83 -18.63
C ASP A 281 13.21 2.20 -18.70
N ILE A 282 13.55 3.48 -18.88
CA ILE A 282 14.94 3.93 -18.80
C ILE A 282 15.52 3.76 -17.40
N LEU A 283 14.79 4.14 -16.35
CA LEU A 283 15.26 3.95 -14.98
C LEU A 283 15.40 2.46 -14.65
N GLU A 284 14.39 1.65 -15.00
CA GLU A 284 14.36 0.21 -14.72
C GLU A 284 15.46 -0.57 -15.46
N SER A 285 15.75 -0.21 -16.72
CA SER A 285 16.78 -0.89 -17.52
C SER A 285 18.22 -0.43 -17.25
N ASN A 286 18.43 0.54 -16.35
CA ASN A 286 19.74 1.12 -16.08
C ASN A 286 20.07 1.26 -14.58
N PRO A 287 19.89 0.19 -13.77
CA PRO A 287 20.06 0.26 -12.32
C PRO A 287 21.48 0.73 -11.94
N GLY A 288 21.55 1.74 -11.09
CA GLY A 288 22.78 2.22 -10.46
C GLY A 288 23.62 3.11 -11.36
N THR A 289 23.05 3.61 -12.47
CA THR A 289 23.79 4.39 -13.46
C THR A 289 23.14 5.74 -13.81
N ILE A 290 22.03 6.11 -13.15
CA ILE A 290 21.31 7.36 -13.42
C ILE A 290 21.15 8.16 -12.14
N HIS A 291 22.07 9.11 -11.96
CA HIS A 291 22.14 9.99 -10.79
C HIS A 291 22.10 11.47 -11.18
N SER A 292 21.63 11.78 -12.38
CA SER A 292 21.46 13.15 -12.86
C SER A 292 20.47 13.20 -14.03
N TYR A 293 19.93 14.38 -14.28
CA TYR A 293 19.10 14.62 -15.46
C TYR A 293 19.86 14.33 -16.77
N ALA A 294 21.15 14.68 -16.84
CA ALA A 294 21.96 14.50 -18.05
C ALA A 294 22.15 13.01 -18.39
N GLU A 295 22.45 12.17 -17.40
CA GLU A 295 22.57 10.71 -17.60
C GLU A 295 21.23 10.09 -18.00
N PHE A 296 20.13 10.56 -17.41
CA PHE A 296 18.79 10.12 -17.76
C PHE A 296 18.45 10.46 -19.22
N GLU A 297 18.65 11.71 -19.61
CA GLU A 297 18.37 12.21 -20.97
C GLU A 297 19.21 11.49 -22.02
N GLU A 298 20.50 11.29 -21.76
CA GLU A 298 21.41 10.55 -22.65
C GLU A 298 20.89 9.14 -22.93
N LYS A 299 20.53 8.39 -21.87
CA LYS A 299 20.02 7.02 -22.00
C LYS A 299 18.65 6.98 -22.66
N LEU A 300 17.77 7.92 -22.33
CA LEU A 300 16.44 8.05 -22.93
C LEU A 300 16.54 8.24 -24.43
N PHE A 301 17.39 9.15 -24.89
CA PHE A 301 17.56 9.39 -26.33
C PHE A 301 18.40 8.33 -27.02
N SER A 302 19.32 7.66 -26.33
CA SER A 302 20.00 6.49 -26.89
C SER A 302 19.02 5.36 -27.25
N LYS A 303 18.00 5.11 -26.41
CA LYS A 303 17.00 4.05 -26.63
C LYS A 303 15.82 4.49 -27.49
N TYR A 304 15.27 5.67 -27.26
CA TYR A 304 14.02 6.16 -27.87
C TYR A 304 14.27 7.34 -28.80
N GLN A 305 14.47 7.03 -30.08
CA GLN A 305 14.62 8.01 -31.17
C GLN A 305 13.27 8.38 -31.81
N PRO A 306 13.13 9.59 -32.39
CA PRO A 306 14.07 10.70 -32.35
C PRO A 306 14.09 11.38 -30.96
N ALA A 307 15.16 12.12 -30.69
CA ALA A 307 15.19 13.06 -29.57
C ALA A 307 14.04 14.07 -29.68
N CYS A 308 13.62 14.55 -28.51
CA CYS A 308 12.82 15.76 -28.40
C CYS A 308 13.75 16.98 -28.56
#